data_AF-A0AAV0EWA1-F1
#
_entry.id   AF-A0AAV0EWA1-F1
#
_cell.length_a   1.000
_cell.length_b   1.000
_cell.length_c   1.000
_cell.angle_alpha   90.00
_cell.angle_beta   90.00
_cell.angle_gamma   90.00
#
_symmetry.space_group_name_H-M   'P 1'
#
loop_
_entity.id
_entity.type
_entity.pdbx_description
1 polymer ?
#
loop_
_entity_poly.entity_id
_entity_poly.type
_entity_poly.pdbx_seq_one_letter_code
_entity_poly.pdbx_strand_id
1 'polypeptide(L)'
;MDTCDFLMSDVCGATVAHRAVELRSVDGRTRTTDVGGDVAMNNPTAAAITHVLNNKQEFPFSVGVNDLLVVSLGNGESDSGTVNLTPSSFVKIVGCGVSDMVDQAVSMAFSQSGSKSNYIRIQGQGHFGKKKKDRKSESESAMADEMLNQKSVESVLFQGKKLAQASNLEKLDNFASELVDEQDRRSTCVLPAVVLKQAATSASSPRTSSSTILSSNSSC
;
A
#
# COMPACT_ATOMS: atom_id res chain seq x y z
N MET A 1 14.41 -21.04 10.63
CA MET A 1 14.76 -20.63 9.26
C MET A 1 13.52 -20.01 8.69
N ASP A 2 13.63 -18.79 8.17
CA ASP A 2 12.49 -18.08 7.61
C ASP A 2 12.17 -18.74 6.26
N THR A 3 11.05 -19.46 6.22
CA THR A 3 10.64 -20.32 5.10
C THR A 3 10.33 -19.53 3.83
N CYS A 4 10.32 -18.21 3.90
CA CYS A 4 9.99 -17.27 2.83
C CYS A 4 11.13 -16.27 2.56
N ASP A 5 12.37 -16.74 2.56
CA ASP A 5 13.52 -15.95 2.13
C ASP A 5 13.71 -16.10 0.61
N PHE A 6 13.24 -15.12 -0.17
CA PHE A 6 13.28 -15.09 -1.64
C PHE A 6 14.17 -13.95 -2.12
N LEU A 7 14.72 -14.07 -3.34
CA LEU A 7 15.49 -12.97 -3.93
C LEU A 7 14.60 -11.75 -4.15
N MET A 8 15.07 -10.57 -3.77
CA MET A 8 14.33 -9.33 -3.98
C MET A 8 14.00 -9.08 -5.46
N SER A 9 14.88 -9.45 -6.38
CA SER A 9 14.62 -9.39 -7.83
C SER A 9 13.38 -10.20 -8.23
N ASP A 10 13.24 -11.37 -7.63
CA ASP A 10 12.20 -12.35 -7.94
C ASP A 10 10.86 -11.88 -7.34
N VAL A 11 10.87 -11.38 -6.10
CA VAL A 11 9.70 -10.79 -5.45
C VAL A 11 9.21 -9.56 -6.22
N CYS A 12 10.11 -8.66 -6.62
CA CYS A 12 9.77 -7.50 -7.44
C CYS A 12 9.21 -7.94 -8.81
N GLY A 13 9.86 -8.90 -9.47
CA GLY A 13 9.43 -9.46 -10.75
C GLY A 13 8.03 -10.07 -10.68
N ALA A 14 7.75 -10.89 -9.66
CA ALA A 14 6.44 -11.49 -9.44
C ALA A 14 5.36 -10.45 -9.15
N THR A 15 5.66 -9.41 -8.37
CA THR A 15 4.70 -8.34 -8.02
C THR A 15 4.20 -7.59 -9.26
N VAL A 16 5.04 -7.42 -10.28
CA VAL A 16 4.67 -6.74 -11.53
C VAL A 16 4.27 -7.70 -12.66
N ALA A 17 4.22 -9.00 -12.39
CA ALA A 17 3.98 -10.00 -13.41
C ALA A 17 2.51 -10.05 -13.85
N HIS A 18 2.28 -9.99 -15.16
CA HIS A 18 0.94 -10.14 -15.75
C HIS A 18 0.47 -11.60 -15.87
N ARG A 19 1.31 -12.55 -15.47
CA ARG A 19 1.06 -14.00 -15.52
C ARG A 19 1.66 -14.64 -14.28
N ALA A 20 1.22 -15.85 -13.97
CA ALA A 20 1.81 -16.63 -12.89
C ALA A 20 3.31 -16.84 -13.14
N VAL A 21 4.12 -16.51 -12.15
CA VAL A 21 5.57 -16.72 -12.12
C VAL A 21 5.89 -17.67 -10.99
N GLU A 22 6.78 -18.61 -11.24
CA GLU A 22 7.25 -19.50 -10.20
C GLU A 22 8.43 -18.87 -9.46
N LEU A 23 8.35 -18.82 -8.14
CA LEU A 23 9.43 -18.40 -7.27
C LEU A 23 9.99 -19.56 -6.48
N ARG A 24 11.27 -19.44 -6.12
CA ARG A 24 11.97 -20.39 -5.26
C ARG A 24 12.73 -19.63 -4.19
N SER A 25 12.66 -20.11 -2.95
CA SER A 25 13.43 -19.54 -1.85
C SER A 25 14.93 -19.68 -2.11
N VAL A 26 15.74 -18.84 -1.46
CA VAL A 26 17.20 -18.83 -1.57
C VAL A 26 17.81 -20.18 -1.19
N ASP A 27 17.23 -20.88 -0.20
CA ASP A 27 17.64 -22.23 0.21
C ASP A 27 17.09 -23.36 -0.69
N GLY A 28 16.29 -23.01 -1.70
CA GLY A 28 15.68 -23.93 -2.65
C GLY A 28 14.51 -24.77 -2.13
N ARG A 29 14.16 -24.66 -0.84
CA ARG A 29 13.20 -25.55 -0.15
C ARG A 29 11.75 -25.18 -0.39
N THR A 30 11.46 -23.90 -0.55
CA THR A 30 10.13 -23.38 -0.79
C THR A 30 9.98 -23.03 -2.27
N ARG A 31 8.88 -23.47 -2.86
CA ARG A 31 8.51 -23.16 -4.25
C ARG A 31 7.08 -22.67 -4.26
N THR A 32 6.86 -21.49 -4.84
CA THR A 32 5.55 -20.85 -4.93
C THR A 32 5.24 -20.48 -6.38
N THR A 33 3.95 -20.40 -6.68
CA THR A 33 3.45 -19.87 -7.95
C THR A 33 2.73 -18.57 -7.63
N ASP A 34 3.35 -17.46 -7.98
CA ASP A 34 2.94 -16.12 -7.59
C ASP A 34 2.32 -15.38 -8.78
N VAL A 35 1.37 -14.50 -8.49
CA VAL A 35 0.69 -13.66 -9.49
C VAL A 35 0.90 -12.18 -9.14
N GLY A 36 0.74 -11.32 -10.15
CA GLY A 36 0.88 -9.87 -10.00
C GLY A 36 0.06 -9.30 -8.84
N GLY A 37 0.64 -8.30 -8.18
CA GLY A 37 0.01 -7.58 -7.07
C GLY A 37 -1.25 -6.80 -7.51
N ASP A 38 -1.36 -6.47 -8.80
CA ASP A 38 -2.57 -5.90 -9.39
C ASP A 38 -3.78 -6.85 -9.33
N VAL A 39 -3.54 -8.16 -9.41
CA VAL A 39 -4.56 -9.21 -9.27
C VAL A 39 -4.89 -9.46 -7.81
N ALA A 40 -3.87 -9.50 -6.94
CA ALA A 40 -4.05 -9.88 -5.54
C ALA A 40 -4.52 -8.72 -4.64
N MET A 41 -3.91 -7.53 -4.77
CA MET A 41 -4.12 -6.42 -3.85
C MET A 41 -3.68 -5.08 -4.47
N ASN A 42 -4.58 -4.46 -5.24
CA ASN A 42 -4.33 -3.18 -5.91
C ASN A 42 -4.19 -1.97 -4.96
N ASN A 43 -4.55 -2.13 -3.68
CA ASN A 43 -4.26 -1.19 -2.61
C ASN A 43 -3.72 -1.95 -1.36
N PRO A 44 -2.40 -1.99 -1.15
CA PRO A 44 -1.79 -2.77 -0.08
C PRO A 44 -1.93 -2.16 1.33
N THR A 45 -2.57 -1.00 1.46
CA THR A 45 -2.61 -0.22 2.71
C THR A 45 -3.18 -1.02 3.88
N ALA A 46 -4.30 -1.73 3.69
CA ALA A 46 -4.91 -2.52 4.75
C ALA A 46 -4.01 -3.68 5.20
N ALA A 47 -3.31 -4.35 4.27
CA ALA A 47 -2.37 -5.42 4.61
C ALA A 47 -1.16 -4.87 5.36
N ALA A 48 -0.62 -3.71 4.98
CA ALA A 48 0.48 -3.07 5.68
C ALA A 48 0.11 -2.70 7.12
N ILE A 49 -1.06 -2.07 7.33
CA ILE A 49 -1.58 -1.76 8.68
C ILE A 49 -1.78 -3.05 9.48
N THR A 50 -2.39 -4.07 8.87
CA THR A 50 -2.63 -5.37 9.53
C THR A 50 -1.32 -6.02 9.96
N HIS A 51 -0.28 -5.99 9.12
CA HIS A 51 1.02 -6.52 9.45
C HIS A 51 1.62 -5.81 10.67
N VAL A 52 1.65 -4.47 10.66
CA VAL A 52 2.20 -3.68 11.77
C VAL A 52 1.44 -3.93 13.07
N LEU A 53 0.11 -3.91 13.03
CA LEU A 53 -0.71 -4.09 14.23
C LEU A 53 -0.65 -5.52 14.80
N ASN A 54 -0.39 -6.54 13.99
CA ASN A 54 -0.35 -7.93 14.47
C ASN A 54 1.07 -8.45 14.75
N ASN A 55 2.11 -7.83 14.20
CA ASN A 55 3.50 -8.20 14.46
C ASN A 55 4.05 -7.46 15.70
N LYS A 56 3.58 -7.85 16.90
CA LYS A 56 4.03 -7.24 18.17
C LYS A 56 5.50 -7.49 18.52
N GLN A 57 6.17 -8.36 17.78
CA GLN A 57 7.59 -8.59 18.00
C GLN A 57 8.42 -7.47 17.38
N GLU A 58 8.08 -7.05 16.16
CA GLU A 58 8.73 -5.92 15.51
C GLU A 58 8.12 -4.59 15.91
N PHE A 59 6.81 -4.55 16.17
CA PHE A 59 6.04 -3.35 16.50
C PHE A 59 5.34 -3.50 17.86
N PRO A 60 6.09 -3.61 18.97
CA PRO A 60 5.51 -3.85 20.31
C PRO A 60 4.61 -2.70 20.80
N PHE A 61 4.84 -1.48 20.33
CA PHE A 61 4.15 -0.28 20.80
C PHE A 61 2.99 0.18 19.91
N SER A 62 2.82 -0.38 18.70
CA SER A 62 1.72 -0.02 17.81
C SER A 62 0.46 -0.77 18.22
N VAL A 63 -0.42 -0.16 19.02
CA VAL A 63 -1.62 -0.81 19.56
C VAL A 63 -2.80 -0.67 18.60
N GLY A 64 -2.96 0.50 17.99
CA GLY A 64 -4.03 0.78 17.04
C GLY A 64 -3.65 1.80 15.98
N VAL A 65 -4.62 2.22 15.18
CA VAL A 65 -4.42 3.18 14.08
C VAL A 65 -3.98 4.57 14.55
N ASN A 66 -4.23 4.92 15.81
CA ASN A 66 -3.72 6.15 16.44
C ASN A 66 -2.20 6.22 16.49
N ASP A 67 -1.54 5.07 16.59
CA ASP A 67 -0.09 4.98 16.73
C ASP A 67 0.60 4.93 15.36
N LEU A 68 -0.16 5.09 14.27
CA LEU A 68 0.30 4.96 12.91
C LEU A 68 0.14 6.30 12.18
N LEU A 69 1.12 6.61 11.33
CA LEU A 69 1.06 7.66 10.32
C LEU A 69 1.16 6.99 8.96
N VAL A 70 0.12 7.11 8.12
CA VAL A 70 -0.02 6.32 6.89
C VAL A 70 -0.18 7.23 5.66
N VAL A 71 0.76 7.11 4.74
CA VAL A 71 0.68 7.70 3.39
C VAL A 71 0.42 6.59 2.39
N SER A 72 -0.67 6.70 1.66
CA SER A 72 -1.06 5.74 0.63
C SER A 72 -0.99 6.40 -0.75
N LEU A 73 -0.20 5.84 -1.66
CA LEU A 73 0.00 6.38 -3.00
C LEU A 73 -0.70 5.47 -4.03
N GLY A 74 -1.55 6.05 -4.85
CA GLY A 74 -2.31 5.36 -5.89
C GLY A 74 -1.82 5.72 -7.28
N ASN A 75 -1.90 4.76 -8.21
CA ASN A 75 -1.40 4.88 -9.59
C ASN A 75 -2.31 5.70 -10.53
N GLY A 76 -3.17 6.55 -9.95
CA GLY A 76 -4.20 7.33 -10.66
C GLY A 76 -5.45 6.54 -11.05
N GLU A 77 -6.56 7.23 -11.24
CA GLU A 77 -7.81 6.66 -11.77
C GLU A 77 -7.77 6.67 -13.31
N SER A 78 -8.09 5.54 -13.95
CA SER A 78 -8.18 5.49 -15.40
C SER A 78 -9.58 5.88 -15.87
N ASP A 79 -9.66 6.87 -16.75
CA ASP A 79 -10.90 7.35 -17.37
C ASP A 79 -11.57 6.20 -18.15
N SER A 80 -12.75 5.78 -17.70
CA SER A 80 -13.56 4.71 -18.31
C SER A 80 -14.35 5.26 -19.50
N GLY A 81 -13.66 5.81 -20.50
CA GLY A 81 -14.24 6.04 -21.82
C GLY A 81 -14.45 4.71 -22.55
N THR A 82 -15.59 4.57 -23.25
CA THR A 82 -16.07 3.40 -24.02
C THR A 82 -15.09 2.23 -24.08
N VAL A 83 -15.18 1.35 -23.08
CA VAL A 83 -14.23 0.27 -22.88
C VAL A 83 -14.63 -0.92 -23.76
N ASN A 84 -13.76 -1.32 -24.68
CA ASN A 84 -13.83 -2.68 -25.23
C ASN A 84 -13.57 -3.65 -24.07
N LEU A 85 -14.60 -4.39 -23.65
CA LEU A 85 -14.55 -5.30 -22.52
C LEU A 85 -13.60 -6.45 -22.84
N THR A 86 -12.38 -6.36 -22.31
CA THR A 86 -11.37 -7.41 -22.31
C THR A 86 -11.20 -7.96 -20.89
N PRO A 87 -10.73 -9.21 -20.71
CA PRO A 87 -10.42 -9.75 -19.39
C PRO A 87 -9.50 -8.83 -18.56
N SER A 88 -8.51 -8.20 -19.20
CA SER A 88 -7.61 -7.23 -18.55
C SER A 88 -8.34 -5.97 -18.06
N SER A 89 -9.27 -5.43 -18.85
CA SER A 89 -10.09 -4.30 -18.40
C SER A 89 -10.99 -4.66 -17.22
N PHE A 90 -11.50 -5.89 -17.15
CA PHE A 90 -12.30 -6.35 -16.02
C PHE A 90 -11.48 -6.43 -14.74
N VAL A 91 -10.29 -7.03 -14.78
CA VAL A 91 -9.35 -7.08 -13.64
C VAL A 91 -9.04 -5.67 -13.16
N LYS A 92 -8.80 -4.72 -14.08
CA LYS A 92 -8.53 -3.33 -13.73
C LYS A 92 -9.71 -2.65 -13.04
N ILE A 93 -10.93 -2.83 -13.54
CA ILE A 93 -12.15 -2.27 -12.92
C ILE A 93 -12.34 -2.84 -11.51
N VAL A 94 -12.24 -4.16 -11.36
CA VAL A 94 -12.33 -4.83 -10.05
C VAL A 94 -11.25 -4.31 -9.11
N GLY A 95 -10.01 -4.20 -9.58
CA GLY A 95 -8.89 -3.66 -8.81
C GLY A 95 -9.10 -2.20 -8.37
N CYS A 96 -9.71 -1.36 -9.20
CA CYS A 96 -10.11 0.00 -8.80
C CYS A 96 -11.16 -0.03 -7.69
N GLY A 97 -12.21 -0.84 -7.84
CA GLY A 97 -13.26 -0.97 -6.82
C GLY A 97 -12.74 -1.49 -5.48
N VAL A 98 -11.85 -2.49 -5.50
CA VAL A 98 -11.17 -2.99 -4.29
C VAL A 98 -10.31 -1.89 -3.65
N SER A 99 -9.56 -1.14 -4.46
CA SER A 99 -8.74 -0.03 -3.96
C SER A 99 -9.58 1.04 -3.26
N ASP A 100 -10.73 1.41 -3.83
CA ASP A 100 -11.65 2.41 -3.24
C ASP A 100 -12.30 1.91 -1.95
N MET A 101 -12.68 0.62 -1.89
CA MET A 101 -13.21 0.02 -0.66
C MET A 101 -12.17 0.03 0.46
N VAL A 102 -10.90 -0.32 0.15
CA VAL A 102 -9.81 -0.25 1.13
C VAL A 102 -9.57 1.19 1.58
N ASP A 103 -9.54 2.15 0.66
CA ASP A 103 -9.36 3.57 0.99
C ASP A 103 -10.46 4.08 1.93
N GLN A 104 -11.72 3.76 1.63
CA GLN A 104 -12.85 4.13 2.49
C GLN A 104 -12.76 3.48 3.87
N ALA A 105 -12.45 2.18 3.96
CA ALA A 105 -12.34 1.46 5.23
C ALA A 105 -11.20 2.01 6.09
N VAL A 106 -10.04 2.32 5.49
CA VAL A 106 -8.91 2.92 6.20
C VAL A 106 -9.24 4.35 6.62
N SER A 107 -9.77 5.17 5.72
CA SER A 107 -10.19 6.54 6.05
C SER A 107 -11.18 6.57 7.21
N MET A 108 -12.13 5.63 7.25
CA MET A 108 -13.04 5.47 8.39
C MET A 108 -12.31 5.17 9.70
N ALA A 109 -11.42 4.18 9.70
CA ALA A 109 -10.69 3.78 10.89
C ALA A 109 -9.89 4.96 11.48
N PHE A 110 -9.28 5.77 10.62
CA PHE A 110 -8.52 6.95 11.04
C PHE A 110 -9.42 8.17 11.38
N SER A 111 -10.57 8.32 10.74
CA SER A 111 -11.51 9.43 11.02
C SER A 111 -12.20 9.33 12.39
N GLN A 112 -12.39 8.11 12.91
CA GLN A 112 -12.98 7.88 14.24
C GLN A 112 -12.00 8.17 15.39
N SER A 113 -10.74 8.44 15.05
CA SER A 113 -9.61 8.44 15.98
C SER A 113 -9.25 9.82 16.55
N GLY A 114 -9.93 10.90 16.12
CA GLY A 114 -9.74 12.24 16.66
C GLY A 114 -9.67 13.34 15.59
N SER A 115 -9.21 14.52 15.98
CA SER A 115 -9.22 15.76 15.18
C SER A 115 -8.13 15.83 14.08
N LYS A 116 -7.17 14.91 14.08
CA LYS A 116 -5.99 14.91 13.18
C LYS A 116 -6.04 13.66 12.30
N SER A 117 -6.05 13.84 10.98
CA SER A 117 -6.08 12.72 10.03
C SER A 117 -4.68 12.13 9.85
N ASN A 118 -4.37 11.04 10.55
CA ASN A 118 -3.09 10.32 10.41
C ASN A 118 -3.06 9.39 9.18
N TYR A 119 -4.03 9.54 8.27
CA TYR A 119 -4.09 8.86 6.99
C TYR A 119 -4.26 9.87 5.86
N ILE A 120 -3.44 9.74 4.82
CA ILE A 120 -3.63 10.44 3.55
C ILE A 120 -3.52 9.47 2.38
N ARG A 121 -4.45 9.61 1.42
CA ARG A 121 -4.40 8.93 0.12
C ARG A 121 -4.17 9.96 -0.96
N ILE A 122 -3.12 9.76 -1.76
CA ILE A 122 -2.85 10.58 -2.94
C ILE A 122 -3.04 9.70 -4.16
N GLN A 123 -3.98 10.08 -5.01
CA GLN A 123 -4.30 9.39 -6.24
C GLN A 123 -4.51 10.41 -7.34
N GLY A 124 -3.84 10.24 -8.48
CA GLY A 124 -4.02 11.12 -9.63
C GLY A 124 -5.45 11.05 -10.17
N GLN A 125 -6.13 12.18 -10.31
CA GLN A 125 -7.45 12.24 -10.92
C GLN A 125 -7.39 11.94 -12.43
N GLY A 126 -8.43 11.31 -13.00
CA GLY A 126 -8.47 10.85 -14.39
C GLY A 126 -8.20 11.91 -15.49
N HIS A 127 -8.16 13.20 -15.15
CA HIS A 127 -7.71 14.28 -16.04
C HIS A 127 -6.26 14.14 -16.50
N PHE A 128 -5.40 13.46 -15.72
CA PHE A 128 -4.01 13.18 -16.11
C PHE A 128 -3.91 12.18 -17.28
N GLY A 129 -4.87 11.25 -17.39
CA GLY A 129 -4.93 10.27 -18.48
C GLY A 129 -5.26 10.89 -19.84
N LYS A 130 -6.13 11.91 -19.87
CA LYS A 130 -6.45 12.67 -21.10
C LYS A 130 -5.25 13.50 -21.58
N LYS A 131 -4.59 14.22 -20.68
CA LYS A 131 -3.37 14.98 -21.00
C LYS A 131 -2.24 14.08 -21.51
N LYS A 132 -2.11 12.83 -21.06
CA LYS A 132 -1.09 11.89 -21.54
C LYS A 132 -1.25 11.50 -23.02
N LYS A 133 -2.48 11.55 -23.56
CA LYS A 133 -2.76 11.28 -24.99
C LYS A 133 -2.51 12.50 -25.88
N ASP A 134 -2.73 13.70 -25.36
CA ASP A 134 -2.58 14.97 -26.11
C ASP A 134 -1.21 15.65 -25.91
N ARG A 135 -0.51 15.38 -24.81
CA ARG A 135 0.80 15.95 -24.48
C ARG A 135 1.87 14.87 -24.50
N LYS A 136 2.42 14.61 -25.67
CA LYS A 136 3.47 13.60 -25.91
C LYS A 136 4.83 13.91 -25.22
N SER A 137 4.90 14.87 -24.29
CA SER A 137 6.17 15.41 -23.77
C SER A 137 6.06 16.21 -22.46
N GLU A 138 5.08 15.96 -21.58
CA GLU A 138 5.21 16.47 -20.20
C GLU A 138 5.98 15.46 -19.36
N SER A 139 6.99 15.93 -18.62
CA SER A 139 7.78 15.05 -17.76
C SER A 139 6.90 14.51 -16.62
N GLU A 140 7.17 13.29 -16.18
CA GLU A 140 6.46 12.69 -15.03
C GLU A 140 6.56 13.55 -13.78
N SER A 141 7.66 14.31 -13.64
CA SER A 141 7.84 15.31 -12.59
C SER A 141 6.81 16.43 -12.66
N ALA A 142 6.55 17.00 -13.85
CA ALA A 142 5.58 18.09 -13.99
C ALA A 142 4.15 17.63 -13.67
N MET A 143 3.82 16.37 -14.01
CA MET A 143 2.53 15.77 -13.63
C MET A 143 2.43 15.53 -12.12
N ALA A 144 3.52 15.09 -11.49
CA ALA A 144 3.59 14.97 -10.03
C ALA A 144 3.42 16.33 -9.35
N ASP A 145 4.09 17.38 -9.84
CA ASP A 145 3.96 18.75 -9.32
C ASP A 145 2.53 19.28 -9.44
N GLU A 146 1.86 19.04 -10.58
CA GLU A 146 0.45 19.40 -10.74
C GLU A 146 -0.44 18.63 -9.74
N MET A 147 -0.19 17.33 -9.54
CA MET A 147 -0.94 16.51 -8.57
C MET A 147 -0.72 16.98 -7.12
N LEU A 148 0.49 17.41 -6.76
CA LEU A 148 0.81 17.95 -5.44
C LEU A 148 0.05 19.25 -5.16
N ASN A 149 -0.11 20.11 -6.17
CA ASN A 149 -0.84 21.37 -6.06
C ASN A 149 -2.38 21.22 -6.05
N GLN A 150 -2.91 20.05 -6.41
CA GLN A 150 -4.35 19.80 -6.34
C GLN A 150 -4.83 19.68 -4.89
N LYS A 151 -6.08 20.08 -4.66
CA LYS A 151 -6.76 19.84 -3.40
C LYS A 151 -6.87 18.34 -3.14
N SER A 152 -6.56 17.95 -1.92
CA SER A 152 -6.61 16.55 -1.52
C SER A 152 -8.04 16.02 -1.53
N VAL A 153 -8.19 14.71 -1.76
CA VAL A 153 -9.48 14.03 -1.76
C VAL A 153 -9.52 13.06 -0.59
N GLU A 154 -10.59 13.13 0.20
CA GLU A 154 -10.80 12.30 1.38
C GLU A 154 -12.05 11.43 1.20
N SER A 155 -11.92 10.14 1.48
CA SER A 155 -13.06 9.23 1.46
C SER A 155 -13.83 9.32 2.78
N VAL A 156 -15.13 9.62 2.71
CA VAL A 156 -16.01 9.72 3.89
C VAL A 156 -17.12 8.69 3.77
N LEU A 157 -17.31 7.90 4.83
CA LEU A 157 -18.31 6.82 4.87
C LEU A 157 -19.70 7.31 4.46
N PHE A 158 -20.29 6.64 3.47
CA PHE A 158 -21.61 6.94 2.89
C PHE A 158 -21.76 8.36 2.32
N GLN A 159 -20.68 9.14 2.26
CA GLN A 159 -20.66 10.51 1.71
C GLN A 159 -19.74 10.63 0.49
N GLY A 160 -19.10 9.53 0.11
CA GLY A 160 -18.20 9.45 -1.03
C GLY A 160 -16.89 10.22 -0.81
N LYS A 161 -16.26 10.59 -1.91
CA LYS A 161 -15.01 11.36 -1.93
C LYS A 161 -15.31 12.85 -1.79
N LYS A 162 -14.72 13.52 -0.79
CA LYS A 162 -14.82 14.95 -0.55
C LYS A 162 -13.51 15.65 -0.85
N LEU A 163 -13.60 16.87 -1.37
CA LEU A 163 -12.44 17.73 -1.57
C LEU A 163 -12.04 18.37 -0.23
N ALA A 164 -10.82 18.12 0.21
CA ALA A 164 -10.24 18.78 1.37
C ALA A 164 -9.97 20.27 1.08
N GLN A 165 -9.84 21.06 2.15
CA GLN A 165 -9.44 22.45 2.02
C GLN A 165 -7.97 22.58 1.61
N ALA A 166 -7.12 21.70 2.16
CA ALA A 166 -5.68 21.66 1.93
C ALA A 166 -5.31 20.92 0.64
N SER A 167 -4.18 21.32 0.04
CA SER A 167 -3.56 20.62 -1.08
C SER A 167 -2.90 19.31 -0.66
N ASN A 168 -2.57 18.46 -1.64
CA ASN A 168 -1.78 17.25 -1.38
C ASN A 168 -0.39 17.60 -0.84
N LEU A 169 0.23 18.67 -1.34
CA LEU A 169 1.51 19.17 -0.85
C LEU A 169 1.42 19.59 0.62
N GLU A 170 0.44 20.43 0.96
CA GLU A 170 0.26 20.92 2.34
C GLU A 170 0.05 19.77 3.33
N LYS A 171 -0.70 18.73 2.94
CA LYS A 171 -0.87 17.54 3.77
C LYS A 171 0.42 16.74 3.92
N LEU A 172 1.20 16.60 2.84
CA LEU A 172 2.50 15.92 2.89
C LEU A 172 3.50 16.68 3.75
N ASP A 173 3.51 18.01 3.70
CA ASP A 173 4.38 18.85 4.53
C ASP A 173 4.02 18.71 6.02
N ASN A 174 2.74 18.64 6.35
CA ASN A 174 2.29 18.34 7.71
C ASN A 174 2.76 16.95 8.15
N PHE A 175 2.64 15.93 7.29
CA PHE A 175 3.13 14.58 7.58
C PHE A 175 4.66 14.54 7.73
N ALA A 176 5.39 15.29 6.91
CA ALA A 176 6.84 15.39 7.02
C ALA A 176 7.26 16.00 8.35
N SER A 177 6.53 17.00 8.84
CA SER A 177 6.76 17.60 10.15
C SER A 177 6.58 16.57 11.28
N GLU A 178 5.50 15.78 11.26
CA GLU A 178 5.29 14.70 12.25
C GLU A 178 6.39 13.62 12.19
N LEU A 179 6.89 13.30 10.99
CA LEU A 179 8.00 12.35 10.83
C LEU A 179 9.31 12.87 11.43
N VAL A 180 9.58 14.17 11.29
CA VAL A 180 10.74 14.82 11.90
C VAL A 180 10.59 14.82 13.42
N ASP A 181 9.44 15.23 13.95
CA ASP A 181 9.15 15.23 15.38
C ASP A 181 9.29 13.82 15.99
N GLU A 182 8.79 12.80 15.29
CA GLU A 182 8.93 11.40 15.73
C GLU A 182 10.39 10.91 15.66
N GLN A 183 11.17 11.32 14.66
CA GLN A 183 12.59 11.00 14.58
C GLN A 183 13.38 11.65 15.71
N ASP A 184 13.12 12.92 16.03
CA ASP A 184 13.76 13.64 17.13
C ASP A 184 13.39 13.01 18.48
N ARG A 185 12.12 12.63 18.65
CA ARG A 185 11.67 11.87 19.83
C ARG A 185 12.42 10.56 19.95
N ARG A 186 12.61 9.80 18.86
CA ARG A 186 13.37 8.54 18.88
C ARG A 186 14.85 8.73 19.17
N SER A 187 15.45 9.84 18.72
CA SER A 187 16.86 10.14 18.97
C SER A 187 17.19 10.33 20.47
N THR A 188 16.19 10.73 21.27
CA THR A 188 16.31 10.94 22.72
C THR A 188 15.65 9.83 23.54
N CYS A 189 14.94 8.90 22.91
CA CYS A 189 14.23 7.83 23.60
C CYS A 189 15.14 6.62 23.83
N VAL A 190 15.08 6.07 25.04
CA VAL A 190 15.88 4.88 25.43
C VAL A 190 15.26 3.59 24.87
N LEU A 191 13.97 3.60 24.52
CA LEU A 191 13.25 2.43 24.03
C LEU A 191 13.21 2.40 22.49
N PRO A 192 13.52 1.26 21.85
CA PRO A 192 13.46 1.14 20.40
C PRO A 192 12.00 1.13 19.94
N ALA A 193 11.62 2.05 19.04
CA ALA A 193 10.27 2.10 18.49
C ALA A 193 9.92 0.86 17.65
N VAL A 194 10.93 0.26 17.01
CA VAL A 194 10.82 -0.98 16.21
C VAL A 194 11.96 -1.90 16.61
N VAL A 195 11.65 -3.18 16.80
CA VAL A 195 12.64 -4.22 17.09
C VAL A 195 12.78 -5.09 15.85
N LEU A 196 13.69 -4.70 14.95
CA LEU A 196 13.95 -5.52 13.76
C LEU A 196 14.50 -6.87 14.20
N LYS A 197 13.87 -7.93 13.70
CA LYS A 197 14.36 -9.29 13.91
C LYS A 197 15.77 -9.38 13.33
N GLN A 198 16.77 -9.51 14.19
CA GLN A 198 18.10 -9.90 13.74
C GLN A 198 17.96 -11.27 13.06
N ALA A 199 18.41 -11.36 11.81
CA ALA A 199 18.52 -12.65 11.13
C ALA A 199 19.44 -13.52 11.99
N ALA A 200 18.84 -14.44 12.74
CA ALA A 200 19.57 -15.32 13.63
C ALA A 200 20.53 -16.14 12.78
N THR A 201 21.81 -15.80 12.84
CA THR A 201 22.86 -16.77 12.59
C THR A 201 22.68 -17.84 13.67
N SER A 202 22.22 -19.01 13.24
CA SER A 202 22.17 -20.28 14.00
C SER A 202 20.90 -20.61 14.80
N ALA A 203 20.34 -21.77 14.43
CA ALA A 203 19.69 -22.81 15.24
C ALA A 203 18.34 -22.57 15.95
N SER A 204 17.37 -23.40 15.50
CA SER A 204 16.20 -23.96 16.18
C SER A 204 15.13 -23.03 16.77
N SER A 205 14.02 -22.89 16.04
CA SER A 205 12.67 -23.27 16.48
C SER A 205 11.67 -23.07 15.33
N PRO A 206 10.69 -23.98 15.13
CA PRO A 206 9.74 -23.86 14.03
C PRO A 206 8.70 -22.79 14.37
N ARG A 207 8.53 -21.80 13.48
CA ARG A 207 7.46 -20.81 13.58
C ARG A 207 6.41 -21.05 12.51
N THR A 208 5.17 -21.14 12.99
CA THR A 208 3.94 -21.04 12.22
C THR A 208 3.73 -19.56 11.86
N SER A 209 4.19 -19.14 10.69
CA SER A 209 3.67 -17.93 10.06
C SER A 209 2.49 -18.34 9.20
N SER A 210 1.28 -18.00 9.62
CA SER A 210 0.08 -18.16 8.80
C SER A 210 0.11 -17.12 7.69
N SER A 211 0.76 -17.45 6.57
CA SER A 211 0.43 -16.82 5.29
C SER A 211 -0.84 -17.50 4.79
N THR A 212 -1.97 -16.81 4.82
CA THR A 212 -3.20 -17.26 4.17
C THR A 212 -2.97 -17.21 2.65
N ILE A 213 -2.37 -18.26 2.10
CA ILE A 213 -2.45 -18.53 0.66
C ILE A 213 -3.84 -19.11 0.44
N LEU A 214 -4.72 -18.33 -0.16
CA LEU A 214 -5.98 -18.82 -0.72
C LEU A 214 -5.65 -19.72 -1.91
N SER A 215 -5.32 -20.98 -1.64
CA SER A 215 -5.28 -22.03 -2.65
C SER A 215 -6.72 -22.49 -2.89
N SER A 216 -7.38 -21.91 -3.89
CA SER A 216 -8.61 -22.45 -4.46
C SER A 216 -8.30 -23.68 -5.30
N ASN A 217 -8.16 -24.84 -4.65
CA ASN A 217 -8.29 -26.11 -5.33
C ASN A 217 -9.77 -26.35 -5.60
N SER A 218 -10.24 -25.91 -6.77
CA SER A 218 -11.45 -26.48 -7.35
C SER A 218 -11.09 -27.83 -7.96
N SER A 219 -11.71 -28.90 -7.48
CA SER A 219 -11.68 -30.21 -8.14
C SER A 219 -13.12 -30.64 -8.38
N CYS A 220 -13.36 -30.98 -9.65
CA CYS A 220 -14.56 -31.54 -10.28
C CYS A 220 -15.72 -30.57 -10.56
#